data_AF-A0A843HJG7-F1
#
_entry.id   AF-A0A843HJG7-F1
#
_cell.length_a   1.000
_cell.length_b   1.000
_cell.length_c   1.000
_cell.angle_alpha   90.00
_cell.angle_beta   90.00
_cell.angle_gamma   90.00
#
_symmetry.space_group_name_H-M   'P 1'
#
loop_
_entity.id
_entity.type
_entity.pdbx_description
1 polymer ?
#
loop_
_entity_poly.entity_id
_entity_poly.type
_entity_poly.pdbx_seq_one_letter_code
_entity_poly.pdbx_strand_id
1 'polypeptide(L)'
;MNNKGQISLEYILFSTIILVMIMVVATTAADENEKNIIIDSARLGAQEGVDKNAYAMYYNDTFNHYQSDYPRLLYPTDIDIINITLKETSTNKLQITTYAHSNTKLTSNEKYIISSRINYYTRRSITNTFKQKQNGIYYTPALSDNYEIECEDVRWV
;
A
#
# COMPACT_ATOMS: atom_id res chain seq x y z
N MET A 1 20.81 57.08 15.18
CA MET A 1 19.99 55.88 14.92
C MET A 1 20.76 54.66 15.40
N ASN A 2 20.17 53.88 16.30
CA ASN A 2 20.89 52.87 17.08
C ASN A 2 20.95 51.54 16.29
N ASN A 3 21.96 51.38 15.42
CA ASN A 3 22.11 50.22 14.51
C ASN A 3 22.11 48.85 15.22
N LYS A 4 22.42 48.80 16.53
CA LYS A 4 22.47 47.54 17.29
C LYS A 4 21.08 46.91 17.51
N GLY A 5 20.03 47.74 17.68
CA GLY A 5 18.66 47.24 17.87
C GLY A 5 18.05 46.69 16.58
N GLN A 6 18.37 47.31 15.45
CA GLN A 6 17.91 46.88 14.13
C GLN A 6 18.51 45.52 13.73
N ILE A 7 19.82 45.33 13.92
CA ILE A 7 20.51 44.07 13.59
C ILE A 7 19.95 42.90 14.42
N SER A 8 19.68 43.10 15.72
CA SER A 8 19.09 42.06 16.56
C SER A 8 17.67 41.68 16.12
N LEU A 9 16.88 42.66 15.67
CA LEU A 9 15.50 42.44 15.23
C LEU A 9 15.45 41.72 13.89
N GLU A 10 16.32 42.08 12.94
CA GLU A 10 16.51 41.36 11.69
C GLU A 10 16.93 39.90 11.93
N TYR A 11 17.87 39.67 12.86
CA TYR A 11 18.32 38.31 13.20
C TYR A 11 17.19 37.44 13.76
N ILE A 12 16.36 37.99 14.67
CA ILE A 12 15.20 37.27 15.21
C ILE A 12 14.20 36.95 14.10
N LEU A 13 13.95 37.91 13.19
CA LEU A 13 13.05 37.72 12.07
C LEU A 13 13.53 36.60 11.14
N PHE A 14 14.81 36.62 10.73
CA PHE A 14 15.39 35.58 9.88
C PHE A 14 15.37 34.21 10.57
N SER A 15 15.76 34.14 11.85
CA SER A 15 15.75 32.89 12.61
C SER A 15 14.34 32.29 12.68
N THR A 16 13.32 33.13 12.86
CA THR A 16 11.92 32.69 12.92
C THR A 16 11.46 32.17 11.56
N ILE A 17 11.78 32.87 10.46
CA ILE A 17 11.44 32.43 9.10
C ILE A 17 12.08 31.08 8.78
N ILE A 18 13.35 30.90 9.15
CA ILE A 18 14.08 29.63 8.96
C ILE A 18 13.39 28.50 9.74
N LEU A 19 13.03 28.74 11.01
CA LEU A 19 12.34 27.72 11.81
C LEU A 19 10.99 27.34 11.22
N VAL A 20 10.21 28.31 10.74
CA VAL A 20 8.92 28.05 10.07
C VAL A 20 9.14 27.22 8.80
N MET A 21 10.13 27.56 7.97
CA MET A 21 10.46 26.77 6.78
C MET A 21 10.84 25.33 7.13
N ILE A 22 11.66 25.13 8.17
CA ILE A 22 12.06 23.80 8.63
C ILE A 22 10.83 22.98 9.05
N MET A 23 9.90 23.59 9.80
CA MET A 23 8.68 22.90 10.23
C MET A 23 7.83 22.45 9.05
N VAL A 24 7.62 23.32 8.05
CA VAL A 24 6.82 22.98 6.85
C VAL A 24 7.48 21.86 6.04
N VAL A 25 8.79 21.91 5.86
CA VAL A 25 9.54 20.85 5.17
C VAL A 25 9.49 19.54 5.95
N ALA A 26 9.64 19.59 7.28
CA ALA A 26 9.58 18.40 8.11
C ALA A 26 8.21 17.70 8.04
N THR A 27 7.11 18.47 8.09
CA THR A 27 5.76 17.90 8.00
C THR A 27 5.46 17.29 6.63
N THR A 28 5.89 17.96 5.55
CA THR A 28 5.69 17.45 4.18
C THR A 28 6.56 16.23 3.90
N ALA A 29 7.81 16.22 4.39
CA ALA A 29 8.70 15.07 4.28
C ALA A 29 8.19 13.86 5.06
N ALA A 30 7.62 14.06 6.26
CA ALA A 30 7.04 12.99 7.05
C ALA A 30 5.83 12.36 6.35
N ASP A 31 4.96 13.19 5.76
CA ASP A 31 3.78 12.74 5.01
C ASP A 31 4.16 11.91 3.78
N GLU A 32 5.10 12.40 2.96
CA GLU A 32 5.58 11.65 1.79
C GLU A 32 6.32 10.38 2.18
N ASN A 33 7.04 10.38 3.31
CA ASN A 33 7.68 9.18 3.82
C ASN A 33 6.65 8.10 4.22
N GLU A 34 5.54 8.49 4.87
CA GLU A 34 4.45 7.56 5.19
C GLU A 34 3.85 6.96 3.92
N LYS A 35 3.55 7.79 2.90
CA LYS A 35 3.03 7.32 1.60
C LYS A 35 3.99 6.35 0.90
N ASN A 36 5.29 6.59 0.96
CA ASN A 36 6.29 5.68 0.41
C ASN A 36 6.32 4.32 1.13
N ILE A 37 6.25 4.32 2.47
CA ILE A 37 6.15 3.09 3.26
C ILE A 37 4.86 2.33 2.93
N ILE A 38 3.74 3.02 2.71
CA ILE A 38 2.49 2.40 2.26
C ILE A 38 2.69 1.71 0.90
N ILE A 39 3.33 2.37 -0.07
CA ILE A 39 3.59 1.78 -1.40
C ILE A 39 4.53 0.56 -1.30
N ASP A 40 5.59 0.66 -0.52
CA ASP A 40 6.55 -0.44 -0.36
C ASP A 40 5.92 -1.65 0.35
N SER A 41 5.17 -1.41 1.42
CA SER A 41 4.42 -2.47 2.11
C SER A 41 3.32 -3.06 1.22
N ALA A 42 2.66 -2.25 0.41
CA ALA A 42 1.70 -2.72 -0.59
C ALA A 42 2.37 -3.62 -1.64
N ARG A 43 3.57 -3.27 -2.11
CA ARG A 43 4.34 -4.08 -3.07
C ARG A 43 4.73 -5.42 -2.49
N LEU A 44 5.23 -5.43 -1.25
CA LEU A 44 5.56 -6.67 -0.54
C LEU A 44 4.32 -7.54 -0.31
N GLY A 45 3.20 -6.93 0.09
CA GLY A 45 1.93 -7.65 0.28
C GLY A 45 1.35 -8.20 -1.02
N ALA A 46 1.38 -7.42 -2.10
CA ALA A 46 0.93 -7.87 -3.41
C ALA A 46 1.75 -9.05 -3.92
N GLN A 47 3.08 -8.99 -3.77
CA GLN A 47 3.98 -10.08 -4.12
C GLN A 47 3.71 -11.33 -3.26
N GLU A 48 3.53 -11.17 -1.94
CA GLU A 48 3.14 -12.29 -1.07
C GLU A 48 1.81 -12.91 -1.51
N GLY A 49 0.84 -12.09 -1.94
CA GLY A 49 -0.44 -12.55 -2.45
C GLY A 49 -0.32 -13.42 -3.70
N VAL A 50 0.63 -13.10 -4.59
CA VAL A 50 0.96 -13.90 -5.77
C VAL A 50 1.68 -15.20 -5.38
N ASP A 51 2.73 -15.08 -4.56
CA ASP A 51 3.60 -16.20 -4.18
C ASP A 51 2.88 -17.24 -3.31
N LYS A 52 1.84 -16.83 -2.57
CA LYS A 52 1.01 -17.72 -1.75
C LYS A 52 0.28 -18.80 -2.56
N ASN A 53 0.20 -18.69 -3.89
CA ASN A 53 -0.23 -19.78 -4.77
C ASN A 53 0.60 -21.06 -4.57
N ALA A 54 1.91 -20.93 -4.28
CA ALA A 54 2.82 -22.08 -4.18
C ALA A 54 2.78 -22.80 -2.82
N TYR A 55 2.27 -22.13 -1.77
CA TYR A 55 2.47 -22.54 -0.37
C TYR A 55 1.18 -22.70 0.43
N ALA A 56 0.01 -22.53 -0.18
CA ALA A 56 -1.25 -22.69 0.53
C ALA A 56 -1.52 -24.17 0.84
N MET A 57 -1.33 -24.58 2.10
CA MET A 57 -1.96 -25.78 2.65
C MET A 57 -3.45 -25.49 2.80
N TYR A 58 -4.22 -25.85 1.78
CA TYR A 58 -5.68 -25.79 1.84
C TYR A 58 -6.20 -26.94 2.73
N TYR A 59 -7.24 -26.70 3.53
CA TYR A 59 -8.01 -27.79 4.16
C TYR A 59 -8.54 -28.73 3.05
N ASN A 60 -8.56 -30.05 3.29
CA ASN A 60 -8.82 -31.09 2.28
C ASN A 60 -9.98 -30.74 1.32
N ASP A 61 -11.10 -30.21 1.81
CA ASP A 61 -12.27 -29.92 0.97
C ASP A 61 -12.08 -28.70 0.04
N THR A 62 -11.40 -27.65 0.51
CA THR A 62 -11.07 -26.47 -0.32
C THR A 62 -9.92 -26.76 -1.27
N PHE A 63 -8.98 -27.62 -0.87
CA PHE A 63 -7.90 -28.11 -1.73
C PHE A 63 -8.47 -28.91 -2.90
N ASN A 64 -9.37 -29.85 -2.61
CA ASN A 64 -9.97 -30.72 -3.63
C ASN A 64 -10.77 -29.91 -4.66
N HIS A 65 -11.48 -28.86 -4.23
CA HIS A 65 -12.19 -27.96 -5.14
C HIS A 65 -11.23 -27.13 -6.01
N TYR A 66 -10.17 -26.56 -5.44
CA TYR A 66 -9.14 -25.84 -6.21
C TYR A 66 -8.37 -26.75 -7.16
N GLN A 67 -8.06 -27.98 -6.75
CA GLN A 67 -7.32 -28.96 -7.55
C GLN A 67 -8.16 -29.50 -8.72
N SER A 68 -9.47 -29.67 -8.52
CA SER A 68 -10.41 -30.07 -9.58
C SER A 68 -10.68 -28.92 -10.56
N ASP A 69 -11.01 -27.74 -10.04
CA ASP A 69 -11.66 -26.70 -10.86
C ASP A 69 -10.69 -25.59 -11.29
N TYR A 70 -9.59 -25.38 -10.56
CA TYR A 70 -8.61 -24.31 -10.82
C TYR A 70 -7.14 -24.74 -10.59
N PRO A 71 -6.66 -25.86 -11.14
CA PRO A 71 -5.33 -26.40 -10.86
C PRO A 71 -4.18 -25.45 -11.25
N ARG A 72 -4.43 -24.51 -12.17
CA ARG A 72 -3.44 -23.51 -12.60
C ARG A 72 -3.14 -22.46 -11.53
N LEU A 73 -4.08 -22.21 -10.62
CA LEU A 73 -3.88 -21.27 -9.50
C LEU A 73 -2.93 -21.80 -8.42
N LEU A 74 -2.47 -23.05 -8.54
CA LEU A 74 -1.49 -23.65 -7.63
C LEU A 74 -0.04 -23.40 -8.05
N TYR A 75 0.19 -22.84 -9.24
CA TYR A 75 1.53 -22.56 -9.76
C TYR A 75 1.78 -21.04 -9.75
N PRO A 76 2.77 -20.56 -8.98
CA PRO A 76 3.00 -19.13 -8.74
C PRO A 76 3.60 -18.37 -9.95
N THR A 77 4.09 -19.07 -10.97
CA THR A 77 5.13 -18.56 -11.88
C THR A 77 4.67 -17.64 -13.00
N ASP A 78 3.36 -17.39 -13.17
CA ASP A 78 2.86 -16.70 -14.36
C ASP A 78 2.27 -15.31 -14.09
N ILE A 79 2.43 -14.75 -12.89
CA ILE A 79 1.79 -13.49 -12.51
C ILE A 79 2.83 -12.53 -11.96
N ASP A 80 2.94 -11.36 -12.60
CA ASP A 80 3.91 -10.33 -12.24
C ASP A 80 3.18 -9.06 -11.79
N ILE A 81 3.59 -8.49 -10.65
CA ILE A 81 3.09 -7.17 -10.21
C ILE A 81 3.88 -6.08 -10.95
N ILE A 82 3.24 -5.41 -11.90
CA ILE A 82 3.88 -4.41 -12.76
C ILE A 82 4.06 -3.09 -12.01
N ASN A 83 3.00 -2.64 -11.34
CA ASN A 83 2.98 -1.34 -10.70
C ASN A 83 1.94 -1.28 -9.59
N ILE A 84 2.15 -0.38 -8.63
CA ILE A 84 1.17 -0.03 -7.61
C ILE A 84 1.10 1.49 -7.56
N THR A 85 -0.09 2.04 -7.79
CA THR A 85 -0.30 3.48 -7.74
C THR A 85 -1.12 3.84 -6.51
N LEU A 86 -0.75 4.95 -5.90
CA LEU A 86 -1.45 5.57 -4.77
C LEU A 86 -2.15 6.83 -5.26
N LYS A 87 -3.42 7.01 -4.88
CA LYS A 87 -4.19 8.22 -5.15
C LYS A 87 -4.86 8.71 -3.87
N GLU A 88 -4.82 10.01 -3.62
CA GLU A 88 -5.61 10.65 -2.58
C GLU A 88 -7.05 10.85 -3.07
N THR A 89 -8.02 10.27 -2.36
CA THR A 89 -9.44 10.38 -2.70
C THR A 89 -10.15 11.44 -1.86
N SER A 90 -9.76 11.56 -0.60
CA SER A 90 -10.20 12.63 0.30
C SER A 90 -9.16 12.87 1.39
N THR A 91 -9.41 13.85 2.27
CA THR A 91 -8.58 14.07 3.47
C THR A 91 -8.41 12.74 4.22
N ASN A 92 -7.16 12.34 4.44
CA ASN A 92 -6.76 11.12 5.15
C ASN A 92 -7.31 9.82 4.54
N LYS A 93 -7.69 9.81 3.25
CA LYS A 93 -8.09 8.59 2.53
C LYS A 93 -7.29 8.40 1.27
N LEU A 94 -6.66 7.24 1.19
CA LEU A 94 -5.84 6.80 0.08
C LEU A 94 -6.50 5.63 -0.63
N GLN A 95 -6.26 5.57 -1.93
CA GLN A 95 -6.72 4.50 -2.79
C GLN A 95 -5.52 3.89 -3.50
N ILE A 96 -5.39 2.58 -3.38
CA ILE A 96 -4.32 1.80 -4.00
C ILE A 96 -4.90 1.04 -5.20
N THR A 97 -4.25 1.19 -6.35
CA THR A 97 -4.53 0.38 -7.54
C THR A 97 -3.30 -0.46 -7.85
N THR A 98 -3.47 -1.78 -7.85
CA THR A 98 -2.40 -2.72 -8.23
C THR A 98 -2.57 -3.11 -9.70
N TYR A 99 -1.48 -3.12 -10.45
CA TYR A 99 -1.42 -3.56 -11.84
C TYR A 99 -0.67 -4.89 -11.90
N ALA A 100 -1.32 -5.90 -12.47
CA ALA A 100 -0.75 -7.23 -12.61
C ALA A 100 -0.73 -7.67 -14.07
N HIS A 101 0.35 -8.31 -14.48
CA HIS A 101 0.45 -9.02 -15.75
C HIS A 101 0.27 -10.51 -15.49
N SER A 102 -0.27 -11.23 -16.48
CA SER A 102 -0.10 -12.68 -16.50
C SER A 102 0.40 -13.17 -17.84
N ASN A 103 1.46 -13.97 -17.81
CA ASN A 103 2.05 -14.62 -18.98
C ASN A 103 1.13 -15.72 -19.55
N THR A 104 0.12 -16.14 -18.78
CA THR A 104 -0.88 -17.12 -19.21
C THR A 104 -2.28 -16.52 -19.30
N LYS A 105 -3.10 -17.11 -20.18
CA LYS A 105 -4.48 -16.65 -20.38
C LYS A 105 -5.36 -17.16 -19.23
N LEU A 106 -5.57 -16.30 -18.24
CA LEU A 106 -6.50 -16.52 -17.12
C LEU A 106 -7.95 -16.19 -17.51
N THR A 107 -8.89 -16.99 -17.02
CA THR A 107 -10.33 -16.71 -17.07
C THR A 107 -10.70 -15.55 -16.14
N SER A 108 -11.88 -14.95 -16.34
CA SER A 108 -12.35 -13.84 -15.51
C SER A 108 -12.48 -14.24 -14.02
N ASN A 109 -12.89 -15.47 -13.73
CA ASN A 109 -13.01 -15.97 -12.36
C ASN A 109 -11.65 -16.17 -11.69
N GLU A 110 -10.68 -16.73 -12.42
CA GLU A 110 -9.31 -16.88 -11.92
C GLU A 110 -8.69 -15.50 -11.59
N LYS A 111 -8.85 -14.54 -12.50
CA LYS A 111 -8.42 -13.15 -12.29
C LYS A 111 -9.06 -12.56 -11.04
N TYR A 112 -10.37 -12.71 -10.84
CA TYR A 112 -11.07 -12.21 -9.66
C TYR A 112 -10.55 -12.81 -8.34
N ILE A 113 -10.33 -14.12 -8.32
CA ILE A 113 -9.79 -14.83 -7.15
C ILE A 113 -8.39 -14.31 -6.80
N ILE A 114 -7.52 -14.19 -7.80
CA ILE A 114 -6.16 -13.69 -7.61
C ILE A 114 -6.18 -12.22 -7.19
N SER A 115 -6.98 -11.37 -7.84
CA SER A 115 -7.16 -9.96 -7.48
C SER A 115 -7.57 -9.81 -6.01
N SER A 116 -8.56 -10.60 -5.57
CA SER A 116 -9.05 -10.57 -4.18
C SER A 116 -7.95 -10.94 -3.18
N ARG A 117 -7.12 -11.92 -3.54
CA ARG A 117 -5.99 -12.37 -2.72
C ARG A 117 -4.90 -11.31 -2.65
N ILE A 118 -4.46 -10.77 -3.79
CA ILE A 118 -3.48 -9.68 -3.86
C ILE A 118 -3.95 -8.54 -2.96
N ASN A 119 -5.19 -8.08 -3.12
CA ASN A 119 -5.74 -7.00 -2.30
C ASN A 119 -5.77 -7.34 -0.81
N TYR A 120 -6.09 -8.59 -0.43
CA TYR A 120 -6.05 -9.03 0.96
C TYR A 120 -4.64 -8.92 1.56
N TYR A 121 -3.63 -9.47 0.89
CA TYR A 121 -2.26 -9.45 1.39
C TYR A 121 -1.64 -8.04 1.37
N THR A 122 -1.98 -7.22 0.37
CA THR A 122 -1.66 -5.78 0.33
C THR A 122 -2.17 -5.07 1.60
N ARG A 123 -3.47 -5.18 1.90
CA ARG A 123 -4.08 -4.56 3.09
C ARG A 123 -3.48 -5.05 4.40
N ARG A 124 -3.24 -6.37 4.48
CA ARG A 124 -2.61 -7.01 5.65
C ARG A 124 -1.18 -6.50 5.87
N SER A 125 -0.38 -6.44 4.81
CA SER A 125 1.01 -5.98 4.86
C SER A 125 1.11 -4.54 5.34
N ILE A 126 0.29 -3.64 4.78
CA ILE A 126 0.20 -2.24 5.20
C ILE A 126 -0.15 -2.16 6.69
N THR A 127 -1.25 -2.78 7.10
CA THR A 127 -1.75 -2.71 8.48
C THR A 127 -0.70 -3.23 9.49
N ASN A 128 -0.02 -4.31 9.14
CA ASN A 128 1.05 -4.88 9.97
C ASN A 128 2.30 -3.99 10.02
N THR A 129 2.65 -3.33 8.91
CA THR A 129 3.83 -2.45 8.82
C THR A 129 3.69 -1.26 9.76
N PHE A 130 2.50 -0.65 9.80
CA PHE A 130 2.16 0.44 10.72
C PHE A 130 1.72 -0.02 12.11
N LYS A 131 1.74 -1.34 12.37
CA LYS A 131 1.30 -1.96 13.63
C LYS A 131 -0.11 -1.51 14.05
N GLN A 132 -0.95 -1.23 13.07
CA GLN A 132 -2.32 -0.80 13.28
C GLN A 132 -3.23 -2.01 13.57
N LYS A 133 -4.38 -1.75 14.20
CA LYS A 133 -5.34 -2.82 14.50
C LYS A 133 -6.00 -3.31 13.21
N GLN A 134 -6.14 -4.63 13.09
CA GLN A 134 -6.90 -5.25 12.02
C GLN A 134 -8.37 -4.79 12.01
N ASN A 135 -8.81 -4.22 10.90
CA ASN A 135 -10.21 -3.87 10.64
C ASN A 135 -10.94 -5.03 9.92
N GLY A 136 -11.71 -5.79 10.69
CA GLY A 136 -12.48 -6.92 10.18
C GLY A 136 -11.61 -8.06 9.64
N ILE A 137 -12.24 -9.09 9.09
CA ILE A 137 -11.53 -10.30 8.62
C ILE A 137 -10.64 -10.00 7.39
N TYR A 138 -11.01 -8.99 6.60
CA TYR A 138 -10.37 -8.66 5.31
C TYR A 138 -9.43 -7.45 5.35
N TYR A 139 -9.15 -6.88 6.53
CA TYR A 139 -8.32 -5.68 6.68
C TYR A 139 -8.86 -4.48 5.87
N THR A 140 -10.19 -4.28 5.84
CA THR A 140 -10.82 -3.19 5.07
C THR A 140 -11.47 -2.17 6.01
N PRO A 141 -11.16 -0.87 5.85
CA PRO A 141 -9.99 -0.33 5.15
C PRO A 141 -8.69 -0.71 5.87
N ALA A 142 -7.57 -0.74 5.15
CA ALA A 142 -6.26 -0.85 5.76
C ALA A 142 -5.91 0.47 6.46
N LEU A 143 -5.17 0.39 7.56
CA LEU A 143 -4.84 1.55 8.36
C LEU A 143 -3.33 1.80 8.36
N SER A 144 -2.97 3.07 8.26
CA SER A 144 -1.65 3.62 8.56
C SER A 144 -1.76 4.60 9.74
N ASP A 145 -0.73 5.40 10.00
CA ASP A 145 -0.75 6.33 11.14
C ASP A 145 -1.72 7.49 10.88
N ASN A 146 -1.77 8.00 9.64
CA ASN A 146 -2.61 9.14 9.26
C ASN A 146 -3.67 8.84 8.20
N TYR A 147 -3.63 7.68 7.53
CA TYR A 147 -4.52 7.37 6.40
C TYR A 147 -5.33 6.08 6.57
N GLU A 148 -6.59 6.15 6.12
CA GLU A 148 -7.41 4.99 5.75
C GLU A 148 -7.17 4.64 4.28
N ILE A 149 -6.93 3.36 3.99
CA ILE A 149 -6.45 2.90 2.69
C ILE A 149 -7.43 1.87 2.12
N GLU A 150 -7.99 2.19 0.96
CA GLU A 150 -8.85 1.30 0.19
C GLU A 150 -8.08 0.74 -1.02
N CYS A 151 -8.34 -0.52 -1.38
CA CYS A 151 -7.76 -1.12 -2.58
C CYS A 151 -8.82 -1.22 -3.67
N GLU A 152 -8.53 -0.66 -4.85
CA GLU A 152 -9.30 -0.95 -6.06
C GLU A 152 -9.11 -2.40 -6.51
N ASP A 153 -10.00 -2.85 -7.39
CA ASP A 153 -9.80 -4.08 -8.13
C ASP A 153 -8.47 -4.03 -8.91
N VAL A 154 -7.71 -5.13 -8.83
CA VAL A 154 -6.43 -5.25 -9.53
C VAL A 154 -6.66 -5.14 -11.04
N ARG A 155 -5.91 -4.25 -11.69
CA ARG A 155 -5.98 -4.01 -13.12
C ARG A 155 -5.03 -4.97 -13.83
N TRP A 156 -5.61 -5.84 -14.65
CA TRP A 156 -4.86 -6.79 -15.45
C TRP A 156 -4.44 -6.14 -16.77
N VAL A 157 -3.13 -6.09 -17.03
CA VAL A 157 -2.51 -5.52 -18.25
C VAL A 157 -1.85 -6.61 -19.06
#